data_AF-A0A7W6R3S6-F1
#
_entry.id   AF-A0A7W6R3S6-F1
#
_cell.length_a   1.000
_cell.length_b   1.000
_cell.length_c   1.000
_cell.angle_alpha   90.00
_cell.angle_beta   90.00
_cell.angle_gamma   90.00
#
_symmetry.space_group_name_H-M   'P 1'
#
loop_
_entity.id
_entity.type
_entity.pdbx_description
1 polymer ?
#
loop_
_entity_poly.entity_id
_entity_poly.type
_entity_poly.pdbx_seq_one_letter_code
_entity_poly.pdbx_strand_id
1 'polypeptide(L)'
;MIDATEALQDSLGKLDGSHFQGRISVSTMAKLVLCEILPANYTQIIYLDGDTQIVSDLGKLESATVPEGRFFAARDYTAIHDFLDTGKSSHYFNAGVLKFHRNGWIGQEALALFARNPEACEGKHDQGALNYVCGSSLILVSNRWNFPKQFLHLVNMSSLSIVHYMAHPKPWHGTFFPWTDRESQVYVDLRKAHPIYNALYRGINFDRKFLYKYRSVRARINHAIQRSGPNPRVQSLLVGDYAV
;
A
#
# COMPACT_ATOMS: atom_id res chain seq x y z
N MET A 1 -11.39 20.06 -5.77
CA MET A 1 -10.14 19.36 -6.13
C MET A 1 -9.03 20.39 -6.01
N ILE A 2 -7.95 20.08 -5.29
CA ILE A 2 -6.81 20.99 -5.13
C ILE A 2 -5.75 20.52 -6.12
N ASP A 3 -5.26 21.45 -6.94
CA ASP A 3 -4.07 21.18 -7.76
C ASP A 3 -2.84 21.37 -6.87
N ALA A 4 -2.10 20.28 -6.64
CA ALA A 4 -0.92 20.24 -5.80
C ALA A 4 0.38 20.15 -6.62
N THR A 5 0.30 20.30 -7.94
CA THR A 5 1.43 20.02 -8.86
C THR A 5 2.65 20.87 -8.54
N GLU A 6 2.48 22.19 -8.43
CA GLU A 6 3.56 23.13 -8.13
C GLU A 6 4.15 22.89 -6.74
N ALA A 7 3.31 22.77 -5.72
CA ALA A 7 3.76 22.50 -4.35
C ALA A 7 4.54 21.18 -4.21
N LEU A 8 4.10 20.12 -4.90
CA LEU A 8 4.84 18.86 -4.94
C LEU A 8 6.18 19.00 -5.66
N GLN A 9 6.22 19.76 -6.74
CA GLN A 9 7.45 20.03 -7.48
C GLN A 9 8.45 20.82 -6.62
N ASP A 10 7.99 21.81 -5.85
CA ASP A 10 8.84 22.62 -4.99
C ASP A 10 9.42 21.84 -3.80
N SER A 11 8.58 21.01 -3.15
CA SER A 11 9.01 20.21 -2.00
C SER A 11 9.88 19.01 -2.41
N LEU A 12 9.55 18.34 -3.52
CA LEU A 12 10.21 17.08 -3.91
C LEU A 12 11.25 17.23 -5.02
N GLY A 13 11.22 18.32 -5.79
CA GLY A 13 12.15 18.55 -6.91
C GLY A 13 13.62 18.70 -6.50
N LYS A 14 13.87 18.84 -5.20
CA LYS A 14 15.22 18.90 -4.60
C LYS A 14 15.84 17.52 -4.34
N LEU A 15 15.05 16.45 -4.44
CA LEU A 15 15.54 15.09 -4.21
C LEU A 15 16.38 14.62 -5.40
N ASP A 16 17.48 13.93 -5.14
CA ASP A 16 18.27 13.32 -6.19
C ASP A 16 17.50 12.14 -6.82
N GLY A 17 17.09 12.34 -8.07
CA GLY A 17 16.40 11.35 -8.90
C GLY A 17 17.19 10.05 -9.10
N SER A 18 18.51 10.06 -8.91
CA SER A 18 19.37 8.88 -9.04
C SER A 18 19.03 7.78 -8.02
N HIS A 19 18.39 8.13 -6.90
CA HIS A 19 17.91 7.17 -5.90
C HIS A 19 16.55 6.56 -6.26
N PHE A 20 15.85 7.12 -7.25
CA PHE A 20 14.56 6.66 -7.75
C PHE A 20 14.77 5.89 -9.06
N GLN A 21 15.43 4.73 -9.00
CA GLN A 21 15.67 3.91 -10.19
C GLN A 21 14.53 2.91 -10.44
N GLY A 22 14.26 2.66 -11.72
CA GLY A 22 13.36 1.58 -12.15
C GLY A 22 11.88 1.97 -12.09
N ARG A 23 11.12 1.40 -11.16
CA ARG A 23 9.64 1.43 -11.15
C ARG A 23 9.03 2.40 -10.13
N ILE A 24 9.84 3.04 -9.29
CA ILE A 24 9.38 3.90 -8.21
C ILE A 24 9.75 5.34 -8.56
N SER A 25 8.75 6.21 -8.66
CA SER A 25 8.91 7.62 -8.97
C SER A 25 8.95 8.47 -7.70
N VAL A 26 9.48 9.69 -7.83
CA VAL A 26 9.49 10.72 -6.76
C VAL A 26 8.10 10.96 -6.17
N SER A 27 7.03 10.73 -6.93
CA SER A 27 5.65 10.83 -6.44
C SER A 27 5.34 9.93 -5.25
N THR A 28 6.09 8.84 -5.00
CA THR A 28 5.96 8.04 -3.77
C THR A 28 6.24 8.87 -2.52
N MET A 29 7.06 9.92 -2.62
CA MET A 29 7.44 10.79 -1.50
C MET A 29 6.35 11.83 -1.18
N ALA A 30 5.33 12.00 -2.03
CA ALA A 30 4.28 13.01 -1.87
C ALA A 30 3.55 12.91 -0.52
N LYS A 31 3.37 11.68 -0.02
CA LYS A 31 2.73 11.44 1.29
C LYS A 31 3.46 12.10 2.46
N LEU A 32 4.77 12.31 2.35
CA LEU A 32 5.60 12.91 3.39
C LEU A 32 5.32 14.41 3.56
N VAL A 33 4.90 15.09 2.48
CA VAL A 33 4.72 16.56 2.45
C VAL A 33 3.25 16.99 2.47
N LEU A 34 2.30 16.05 2.65
CA LEU A 34 0.86 16.35 2.57
C LEU A 34 0.39 17.44 3.55
N CYS A 35 0.99 17.54 4.74
CA CYS A 35 0.62 18.57 5.70
C CYS A 35 0.90 20.00 5.21
N GLU A 36 1.88 20.17 4.33
CA GLU A 36 2.25 21.46 3.72
C GLU A 36 1.32 21.85 2.57
N ILE A 37 0.75 20.84 1.90
CA ILE A 37 -0.05 21.00 0.68
C ILE A 37 -1.54 21.15 1.01
N LEU A 38 -2.04 20.34 1.94
CA LEU A 38 -3.46 20.29 2.26
C LEU A 38 -3.87 21.57 3.04
N PRO A 39 -5.09 22.08 2.85
CA PRO A 39 -5.61 23.21 3.62
C PRO A 39 -5.62 22.97 5.13
N ALA A 40 -5.40 24.02 5.92
CA ALA A 40 -5.20 23.98 7.37
C ALA A 40 -6.38 23.35 8.17
N ASN A 41 -7.58 23.30 7.60
CA ASN A 41 -8.75 22.68 8.23
C ASN A 41 -8.75 21.14 8.21
N TYR A 42 -7.93 20.49 7.37
CA TYR A 42 -7.83 19.02 7.34
C TYR A 42 -6.84 18.48 8.38
N THR A 43 -7.33 18.17 9.58
CA THR A 43 -6.48 17.69 10.69
C THR A 43 -6.34 16.16 10.74
N GLN A 44 -7.33 15.42 10.25
CA GLN A 44 -7.30 13.96 10.10
C GLN A 44 -7.14 13.63 8.61
N ILE A 45 -6.03 13.02 8.24
CA ILE A 45 -5.67 12.80 6.83
C ILE A 45 -5.55 11.30 6.59
N ILE A 46 -6.25 10.79 5.57
CA ILE A 46 -6.10 9.43 5.04
C ILE A 46 -5.38 9.52 3.70
N TYR A 47 -4.28 8.80 3.57
CA TYR A 47 -3.54 8.64 2.32
C TYR A 47 -3.69 7.21 1.80
N LEU A 48 -3.85 7.06 0.47
CA LEU A 48 -3.95 5.79 -0.24
C LEU A 48 -3.03 5.81 -1.47
N ASP A 49 -2.21 4.77 -1.65
CA ASP A 49 -1.45 4.56 -2.89
C ASP A 49 -2.40 4.27 -4.07
N GLY A 50 -1.99 4.68 -5.27
CA GLY A 50 -2.81 4.57 -6.49
C GLY A 50 -3.04 3.13 -7.00
N ASP A 51 -2.40 2.14 -6.40
CA ASP A 51 -2.56 0.72 -6.70
C ASP A 51 -3.28 -0.04 -5.57
N THR A 52 -4.01 0.69 -4.74
CA THR A 52 -5.00 0.15 -3.80
C THR A 52 -6.37 0.03 -4.46
N GLN A 53 -7.19 -0.89 -3.94
CA GLN A 53 -8.58 -1.06 -4.31
C GLN A 53 -9.43 -1.12 -3.05
N ILE A 54 -10.38 -0.19 -2.94
CA ILE A 54 -11.39 -0.20 -1.87
C ILE A 54 -12.44 -1.25 -2.24
N VAL A 55 -12.64 -2.23 -1.36
CA VAL A 55 -13.51 -3.40 -1.59
C VAL A 55 -14.67 -3.48 -0.59
N SER A 56 -14.65 -2.66 0.47
CA SER A 56 -15.78 -2.44 1.37
C SER A 56 -15.73 -1.05 2.01
N ASP A 57 -16.71 -0.74 2.85
CA ASP A 57 -16.87 0.56 3.50
C ASP A 57 -15.60 1.01 4.27
N LEU A 58 -15.32 2.32 4.17
CA LEU A 58 -14.23 2.99 4.88
C LEU A 58 -14.71 3.77 6.11
N GLY A 59 -16.01 3.85 6.39
CA GLY A 59 -16.57 4.69 7.44
C GLY A 59 -15.93 4.47 8.83
N LYS A 60 -15.59 3.22 9.18
CA LYS A 60 -14.83 2.97 10.42
C LYS A 60 -13.45 3.62 10.40
N LEU A 61 -12.68 3.47 9.31
CA LEU A 61 -11.35 4.09 9.19
C LEU A 61 -11.46 5.60 9.15
N GLU A 62 -12.48 6.15 8.48
CA GLU A 62 -12.75 7.58 8.42
C GLU A 62 -13.09 8.17 9.80
N SER A 63 -13.93 7.50 10.58
CA SER A 63 -14.37 7.98 11.89
C SER A 63 -13.33 7.83 13.00
N ALA A 64 -12.37 6.92 12.86
CA ALA A 64 -11.37 6.67 13.91
C ALA A 64 -10.42 7.86 14.10
N THR A 65 -10.37 8.44 15.30
CA THR A 65 -9.53 9.63 15.52
C THR A 65 -8.09 9.22 15.82
N VAL A 66 -7.15 9.72 15.02
CA VAL A 66 -5.73 9.59 15.30
C VAL A 66 -5.29 10.70 16.25
N PRO A 67 -4.65 10.38 17.38
CA PRO A 67 -4.08 11.38 18.28
C PRO A 67 -2.97 12.21 17.62
N GLU A 68 -2.74 13.43 18.12
CA GLU A 68 -1.59 14.23 17.69
C GLU A 68 -0.27 13.47 17.87
N GLY A 69 0.66 13.64 16.93
CA GLY A 69 1.94 12.94 16.95
C GLY A 69 1.87 11.43 16.65
N ARG A 70 0.69 10.90 16.28
CA ARG A 70 0.49 9.49 15.96
C ARG A 70 0.00 9.29 14.53
N PHE A 71 0.15 8.06 14.05
CA PHE A 71 -0.42 7.60 12.79
C PHE A 71 -0.75 6.11 12.81
N PHE A 72 -1.73 5.73 12.00
CA PHE A 72 -2.16 4.37 11.76
C PHE A 72 -1.53 3.85 10.48
N ALA A 73 -0.97 2.65 10.56
CA ALA A 73 -0.51 1.89 9.40
C ALA A 73 -0.67 0.40 9.65
N ALA A 74 -0.82 -0.39 8.58
CA ALA A 74 -0.85 -1.85 8.71
C ALA A 74 0.52 -2.47 8.40
N ARG A 75 0.73 -3.70 8.89
CA ARG A 75 1.99 -4.42 8.67
C ARG A 75 2.28 -4.63 7.19
N ASP A 76 3.57 -4.58 6.83
CA ASP A 76 4.01 -4.92 5.49
C ASP A 76 3.90 -6.42 5.22
N TYR A 77 3.79 -6.79 3.94
CA TYR A 77 3.71 -8.20 3.54
C TYR A 77 4.96 -8.99 3.94
N THR A 78 6.14 -8.37 4.00
CA THR A 78 7.36 -9.04 4.48
C THR A 78 7.27 -9.33 5.97
N ALA A 79 6.79 -8.38 6.77
CA ALA A 79 6.61 -8.56 8.21
C ALA A 79 5.59 -9.67 8.52
N ILE A 80 4.52 -9.75 7.72
CA ILE A 80 3.53 -10.83 7.82
C ILE A 80 4.15 -12.18 7.45
N HIS A 81 4.88 -12.22 6.34
CA HIS A 81 5.58 -13.43 5.89
C HIS A 81 6.54 -13.95 6.96
N ASP A 82 7.40 -13.08 7.50
CA ASP A 82 8.38 -13.44 8.51
C ASP A 82 7.72 -13.92 9.81
N PHE A 83 6.60 -13.32 10.19
CA PHE A 83 5.80 -13.81 11.30
C PHE A 83 5.22 -15.20 11.03
N LEU A 84 4.70 -15.46 9.83
CA LEU A 84 4.15 -16.78 9.48
C LEU A 84 5.22 -17.87 9.42
N ASP A 85 6.44 -17.53 8.98
CA ASP A 85 7.55 -18.47 8.82
C ASP A 85 8.28 -18.73 10.13
N THR A 86 8.52 -17.69 10.93
CA THR A 86 9.39 -17.76 12.12
C THR A 86 8.69 -17.49 13.44
N GLY A 87 7.44 -17.04 13.43
CA GLY A 87 6.70 -16.57 14.61
C GLY A 87 7.15 -15.21 15.14
N LYS A 88 8.16 -14.57 14.54
CA LYS A 88 8.68 -13.28 14.99
C LYS A 88 7.82 -12.13 14.47
N SER A 89 7.26 -11.37 15.40
CA SER A 89 6.48 -10.17 15.08
C SER A 89 7.41 -8.99 14.85
N SER A 90 7.18 -8.26 13.76
CA SER A 90 7.85 -7.00 13.45
C SER A 90 6.82 -5.87 13.43
N HIS A 91 7.28 -4.67 13.78
CA HIS A 91 6.50 -3.44 13.64
C HIS A 91 6.66 -2.79 12.26
N TYR A 92 7.37 -3.46 11.34
CA TYR A 92 7.58 -2.96 9.99
C TYR A 92 6.25 -2.86 9.23
N PHE A 93 5.90 -1.64 8.81
CA PHE A 93 4.60 -1.32 8.22
C PHE A 93 4.70 -0.91 6.76
N ASN A 94 3.60 -1.09 6.04
CA ASN A 94 3.46 -0.64 4.67
C ASN A 94 2.99 0.82 4.60
N ALA A 95 3.64 1.65 3.80
CA ALA A 95 3.33 3.09 3.69
C ALA A 95 2.26 3.43 2.64
N GLY A 96 1.61 2.43 2.04
CA GLY A 96 0.61 2.66 1.00
C GLY A 96 -0.79 2.98 1.49
N VAL A 97 -1.06 2.81 2.78
CA VAL A 97 -2.26 3.34 3.43
C VAL A 97 -1.85 3.86 4.79
N LEU A 98 -2.10 5.14 5.02
CA LEU A 98 -1.77 5.83 6.25
C LEU A 98 -2.98 6.64 6.69
N LYS A 99 -3.24 6.67 8.00
CA LYS A 99 -4.10 7.70 8.60
C LYS A 99 -3.32 8.43 9.67
N PHE A 100 -3.24 9.75 9.61
CA PHE A 100 -2.45 10.51 10.57
C PHE A 100 -3.14 11.79 11.00
N HIS A 101 -2.76 12.25 12.19
CA HIS A 101 -3.05 13.60 12.62
C HIS A 101 -2.03 14.56 11.97
N ARG A 102 -2.50 15.70 11.44
CA ARG A 102 -1.60 16.73 10.87
C ARG A 102 -0.52 17.17 11.86
N ASN A 103 -0.95 17.57 13.06
CA ASN A 103 -0.03 18.00 14.12
C ASN A 103 0.79 16.81 14.59
N GLY A 104 2.11 16.93 14.49
CA GLY A 104 3.06 15.87 14.81
C GLY A 104 3.20 14.78 13.73
N TRP A 105 2.77 15.05 12.49
CA TRP A 105 3.08 14.16 11.38
C TRP A 105 4.58 14.13 11.10
N ILE A 106 5.15 12.91 11.02
CA ILE A 106 6.59 12.64 10.92
C ILE A 106 7.16 12.71 9.48
N GLY A 107 6.38 13.22 8.53
CA GLY A 107 6.72 13.15 7.11
C GLY A 107 7.95 13.98 6.76
N GLN A 108 8.13 15.14 7.39
CA GLN A 108 9.30 16.00 7.13
C GLN A 108 10.59 15.39 7.67
N GLU A 109 10.52 14.73 8.83
CA GLU A 109 11.64 14.00 9.43
C GLU A 109 12.06 12.83 8.54
N ALA A 110 11.08 12.08 8.00
CA ALA A 110 11.32 11.02 7.03
C ALA A 110 11.93 11.55 5.72
N LEU A 111 11.41 12.67 5.20
CA LEU A 111 11.94 13.30 3.99
C LEU A 111 13.39 13.78 4.18
N ALA A 112 13.67 14.44 5.31
CA ALA A 112 15.01 14.90 5.67
C ALA A 112 15.99 13.73 5.86
N LEU A 113 15.53 12.63 6.46
CA LEU A 113 16.33 11.40 6.54
C LEU A 113 16.68 10.88 5.15
N PHE A 114 15.70 10.74 4.27
CA PHE A 114 15.93 10.23 2.91
C PHE A 114 16.89 11.14 2.13
N ALA A 115 16.74 12.45 2.22
CA ALA A 115 17.62 13.41 1.55
C ALA A 115 19.07 13.37 2.06
N ARG A 116 19.28 13.10 3.36
CA ARG A 116 20.61 13.06 3.98
C ARG A 116 21.28 11.69 3.88
N ASN A 117 20.52 10.62 4.04
CA ASN A 117 21.01 9.26 4.11
C ASN A 117 20.00 8.27 3.48
N PRO A 118 19.89 8.22 2.15
CA PRO A 118 18.94 7.35 1.45
C PRO A 118 19.23 5.86 1.68
N GLU A 119 20.47 5.48 1.98
CA GLU A 119 20.86 4.10 2.28
C GLU A 119 20.19 3.57 3.56
N ALA A 120 19.94 4.44 4.55
CA ALA A 120 19.21 4.07 5.77
C ALA A 120 17.76 3.63 5.49
N CYS A 121 17.22 3.93 4.30
CA CYS A 121 15.89 3.54 3.89
C CYS A 121 15.85 2.14 3.22
N GLU A 122 17.00 1.45 3.11
CA GLU A 122 17.14 0.10 2.53
C GLU A 122 16.54 -0.03 1.11
N GLY A 123 16.58 1.05 0.33
CA GLY A 123 15.98 1.08 -1.02
C GLY A 123 14.44 1.06 -1.03
N LYS A 124 13.78 1.33 0.10
CA LYS A 124 12.31 1.35 0.27
C LYS A 124 11.74 2.77 0.37
N HIS A 125 12.53 3.79 -0.02
CA HIS A 125 12.12 5.19 -0.17
C HIS A 125 11.31 5.73 1.02
N ASP A 126 10.09 6.23 0.78
CA ASP A 126 9.19 6.77 1.77
C ASP A 126 8.86 5.75 2.88
N GLN A 127 8.61 4.49 2.52
CA GLN A 127 8.31 3.44 3.49
C GLN A 127 9.51 3.16 4.40
N GLY A 128 10.71 3.06 3.81
CA GLY A 128 11.96 2.88 4.55
C GLY A 128 12.20 4.04 5.52
N ALA A 129 12.08 5.27 5.01
CA ALA A 129 12.27 6.48 5.80
C ALA A 129 11.27 6.57 6.96
N LEU A 130 9.98 6.35 6.69
CA LEU A 130 8.93 6.38 7.72
C LEU A 130 9.14 5.29 8.78
N ASN A 131 9.49 4.05 8.39
CA ASN A 131 9.79 2.99 9.36
C ASN A 131 11.03 3.29 10.20
N TYR A 132 12.02 4.02 9.65
CA TYR A 132 13.21 4.42 10.40
C TYR A 132 12.88 5.46 11.48
N VAL A 133 12.05 6.46 11.16
CA VAL A 133 11.76 7.58 12.08
C VAL A 133 10.54 7.36 12.96
N CYS A 134 9.70 6.34 12.70
CA CYS A 134 8.37 6.26 13.31
C CYS A 134 8.36 6.15 14.83
N GLY A 135 9.36 5.52 15.44
CA GLY A 135 9.46 5.36 16.90
C GLY A 135 8.12 4.98 17.54
N SER A 136 7.71 5.76 18.56
CA SER A 136 6.42 5.61 19.24
C SER A 136 5.23 6.23 18.49
N SER A 137 5.43 6.96 17.40
CA SER A 137 4.33 7.56 16.62
C SER A 137 3.45 6.54 15.92
N LEU A 138 3.99 5.36 15.59
CA LEU A 138 3.26 4.28 14.93
C LEU A 138 2.23 3.64 15.87
N ILE A 139 1.00 3.49 15.36
CA ILE A 139 -0.01 2.61 15.91
C ILE A 139 -0.37 1.60 14.81
N LEU A 140 -0.06 0.33 15.05
CA LEU A 140 -0.40 -0.73 14.09
C LEU A 140 -1.90 -1.01 14.11
N VAL A 141 -2.51 -0.97 12.93
CA VAL A 141 -3.92 -1.32 12.73
C VAL A 141 -4.07 -2.62 11.94
N SER A 142 -5.32 -3.08 11.88
CA SER A 142 -5.70 -4.28 11.16
C SER A 142 -5.29 -4.18 9.69
N ASN A 143 -4.70 -5.24 9.16
CA ASN A 143 -4.37 -5.33 7.74
C ASN A 143 -5.61 -5.34 6.85
N ARG A 144 -6.84 -5.37 7.39
CA ARG A 144 -8.06 -5.08 6.63
C ARG A 144 -8.03 -3.72 5.91
N TRP A 145 -7.26 -2.77 6.46
CA TRP A 145 -7.12 -1.41 5.94
C TRP A 145 -5.99 -1.25 4.93
N ASN A 146 -5.12 -2.24 4.77
CA ASN A 146 -4.04 -2.24 3.80
C ASN A 146 -3.62 -3.70 3.56
N PHE A 147 -4.49 -4.45 2.89
CA PHE A 147 -4.31 -5.90 2.80
C PHE A 147 -3.38 -6.26 1.64
N PRO A 148 -2.21 -6.86 1.90
CA PRO A 148 -1.27 -7.26 0.85
C PRO A 148 -1.86 -8.33 -0.06
N LYS A 149 -1.87 -8.05 -1.38
CA LYS A 149 -2.42 -8.97 -2.39
C LYS A 149 -1.85 -10.40 -2.32
N GLN A 150 -0.63 -10.55 -1.79
CA GLN A 150 0.11 -11.81 -1.66
C GLN A 150 -0.71 -12.88 -0.90
N PHE A 151 -1.55 -12.46 0.04
CA PHE A 151 -2.26 -13.35 0.95
C PHE A 151 -3.78 -13.42 0.68
N LEU A 152 -4.29 -12.87 -0.44
CA LEU A 152 -5.74 -12.86 -0.71
C LEU A 152 -6.38 -14.25 -0.73
N HIS A 153 -5.62 -15.27 -1.09
CA HIS A 153 -6.09 -16.65 -1.12
C HIS A 153 -6.27 -17.27 0.27
N LEU A 154 -5.82 -16.60 1.34
CA LEU A 154 -5.90 -17.07 2.73
C LEU A 154 -7.07 -16.45 3.51
N VAL A 155 -7.78 -15.50 2.92
CA VAL A 155 -8.83 -14.73 3.59
C VAL A 155 -10.07 -14.61 2.70
N ASN A 156 -11.22 -14.34 3.31
CA ASN A 156 -12.39 -13.93 2.57
C ASN A 156 -12.31 -12.43 2.24
N MET A 157 -12.57 -12.05 0.98
CA MET A 157 -12.63 -10.64 0.56
C MET A 157 -13.58 -9.80 1.41
N SER A 158 -14.67 -10.38 1.93
CA SER A 158 -15.62 -9.67 2.80
C SER A 158 -15.02 -9.21 4.14
N SER A 159 -13.87 -9.77 4.54
CA SER A 159 -13.17 -9.34 5.77
C SER A 159 -12.28 -8.11 5.56
N LEU A 160 -12.08 -7.68 4.31
CA LEU A 160 -11.18 -6.62 3.91
C LEU A 160 -11.93 -5.33 3.58
N SER A 161 -11.29 -4.19 3.76
CA SER A 161 -11.76 -2.89 3.29
C SER A 161 -10.89 -2.35 2.16
N ILE A 162 -9.59 -2.56 2.23
CA ILE A 162 -8.64 -2.10 1.20
C ILE A 162 -7.69 -3.24 0.86
N VAL A 163 -7.60 -3.56 -0.42
CA VAL A 163 -6.59 -4.47 -0.98
C VAL A 163 -5.52 -3.65 -1.66
N HIS A 164 -4.27 -3.86 -1.28
CA HIS A 164 -3.13 -3.20 -1.88
C HIS A 164 -2.42 -4.18 -2.83
N TYR A 165 -2.44 -3.86 -4.12
CA TYR A 165 -1.79 -4.66 -5.16
C TYR A 165 -0.29 -4.41 -5.24
N MET A 166 0.40 -4.53 -4.11
CA MET A 166 1.84 -4.29 -3.95
C MET A 166 2.68 -5.05 -4.97
N ALA A 167 3.61 -4.38 -5.67
CA ALA A 167 4.42 -4.96 -6.75
C ALA A 167 3.61 -5.50 -7.97
N HIS A 168 4.31 -5.98 -9.01
CA HIS A 168 3.68 -6.58 -10.19
C HIS A 168 3.39 -8.08 -9.99
N PRO A 169 2.42 -8.66 -10.73
CA PRO A 169 1.47 -8.00 -11.63
C PRO A 169 0.41 -7.16 -10.89
N LYS A 170 -0.34 -6.38 -11.67
CA LYS A 170 -1.41 -5.49 -11.19
C LYS A 170 -2.74 -5.93 -11.82
N PRO A 171 -3.89 -5.67 -11.20
CA PRO A 171 -5.19 -6.15 -11.69
C PRO A 171 -5.54 -5.60 -13.07
N TRP A 172 -5.08 -4.39 -13.44
CA TRP A 172 -5.24 -3.86 -14.80
C TRP A 172 -4.36 -4.55 -15.86
N HIS A 173 -3.38 -5.37 -15.48
CA HIS A 173 -2.63 -6.21 -16.43
C HIS A 173 -3.36 -7.52 -16.75
N GLY A 174 -4.41 -7.85 -15.99
CA GLY A 174 -5.24 -9.04 -16.13
C GLY A 174 -5.33 -9.85 -14.84
N THR A 175 -5.93 -11.03 -14.97
CA THR A 175 -6.22 -11.92 -13.84
C THR A 175 -5.07 -12.88 -13.55
N PHE A 176 -4.59 -12.86 -12.31
CA PHE A 176 -3.52 -13.72 -11.82
C PHE A 176 -3.86 -14.17 -10.40
N PHE A 177 -3.46 -15.37 -10.02
CA PHE A 177 -3.56 -15.82 -8.63
C PHE A 177 -2.75 -14.86 -7.73
N PRO A 178 -3.28 -14.44 -6.56
CA PRO A 178 -4.49 -14.94 -5.90
C PRO A 178 -5.81 -14.20 -6.15
N TRP A 179 -5.90 -13.25 -7.09
CA TRP A 179 -7.17 -12.57 -7.41
C TRP A 179 -7.89 -13.20 -8.61
N THR A 180 -9.12 -12.75 -8.84
CA THR A 180 -10.03 -13.26 -9.85
C THR A 180 -10.35 -12.21 -10.92
N ASP A 181 -11.21 -12.58 -11.86
CA ASP A 181 -11.69 -11.65 -12.88
C ASP A 181 -12.48 -10.50 -12.25
N ARG A 182 -13.14 -10.70 -11.10
CA ARG A 182 -13.88 -9.65 -10.39
C ARG A 182 -13.00 -8.44 -10.10
N GLU A 183 -11.81 -8.67 -9.54
CA GLU A 183 -10.87 -7.59 -9.19
C GLU A 183 -10.31 -6.90 -10.44
N SER A 184 -10.07 -7.66 -11.51
CA SER A 184 -9.50 -7.13 -12.76
C SER A 184 -10.54 -6.37 -13.59
N GLN A 185 -11.81 -6.79 -13.54
CA GLN A 185 -12.89 -6.25 -14.36
C GLN A 185 -13.18 -4.79 -14.04
N VAL A 186 -13.02 -4.37 -12.78
CA VAL A 186 -13.16 -2.96 -12.35
C VAL A 186 -12.32 -2.02 -13.23
N TYR A 187 -11.07 -2.39 -13.52
CA TYR A 187 -10.17 -1.58 -14.35
C TYR A 187 -10.47 -1.68 -15.85
N VAL A 188 -11.05 -2.79 -16.29
CA VAL A 188 -11.52 -2.93 -17.68
C VAL A 188 -12.72 -2.00 -17.90
N ASP A 189 -13.68 -2.01 -16.97
CA ASP A 189 -14.88 -1.20 -17.04
C ASP A 189 -14.55 0.30 -16.92
N LEU A 190 -13.68 0.66 -15.98
CA LEU A 190 -13.21 2.04 -15.81
C LEU A 190 -12.57 2.59 -17.10
N ARG A 191 -11.72 1.81 -17.78
CA ARG A 191 -11.10 2.22 -19.05
C ARG A 191 -12.12 2.33 -20.18
N LYS A 192 -13.09 1.42 -20.25
CA LYS A 192 -14.16 1.49 -21.27
C LYS A 192 -15.07 2.69 -21.07
N ALA A 193 -15.39 3.02 -19.83
CA ALA A 193 -16.29 4.11 -19.47
C ALA A 193 -15.65 5.49 -19.62
N HIS A 194 -14.33 5.60 -19.49
CA HIS A 194 -13.63 6.89 -19.46
C HIS A 194 -12.42 6.93 -20.40
N PRO A 195 -12.47 7.73 -21.48
CA PRO A 195 -11.39 7.84 -22.46
C PRO A 195 -10.03 8.23 -21.86
N ILE A 196 -10.03 9.06 -20.81
CA ILE A 196 -8.79 9.49 -20.12
C ILE A 196 -8.03 8.28 -19.53
N TYR A 197 -8.74 7.36 -18.85
CA TYR A 197 -8.09 6.19 -18.26
C TYR A 197 -7.65 5.19 -19.33
N ASN A 198 -8.38 5.11 -20.44
CA ASN A 198 -7.93 4.30 -21.58
C ASN A 198 -6.64 4.86 -22.20
N ALA A 199 -6.53 6.18 -22.34
CA ALA A 199 -5.35 6.83 -22.89
C ALA A 199 -4.10 6.66 -22.00
N LEU A 200 -4.29 6.57 -20.68
CA LEU A 200 -3.20 6.33 -19.72
C LEU A 200 -2.75 4.86 -19.66
N TYR A 201 -3.54 3.92 -20.20
CA TYR A 201 -3.23 2.50 -20.10
C TYR A 201 -2.08 2.09 -21.01
N ARG A 202 -0.99 1.60 -20.41
CA ARG A 202 0.21 1.13 -21.15
C ARG A 202 0.22 -0.38 -21.41
N GLY A 203 -0.72 -1.13 -20.84
CA GLY A 203 -0.76 -2.58 -20.98
C GLY A 203 0.43 -3.30 -20.36
N ILE A 204 0.57 -4.56 -20.73
CA ILE A 204 1.69 -5.42 -20.37
C ILE A 204 2.15 -6.16 -21.63
N ASN A 205 3.47 -6.27 -21.83
CA ASN A 205 4.01 -6.99 -22.98
C ASN A 205 3.70 -8.51 -22.89
N PHE A 206 3.75 -9.17 -24.05
CA PHE A 206 3.38 -10.58 -24.16
C PHE A 206 4.24 -11.48 -23.27
N ASP A 207 5.56 -11.30 -23.26
CA ASP A 207 6.49 -12.13 -22.49
C ASP A 207 6.26 -12.03 -20.98
N ARG A 208 6.05 -10.81 -20.46
CA ARG A 208 5.73 -10.63 -19.03
C ARG A 208 4.36 -11.19 -18.71
N LYS A 209 3.37 -11.04 -19.61
CA LYS A 209 2.04 -11.62 -19.41
C LYS A 209 2.11 -13.15 -19.33
N PHE A 210 2.85 -13.78 -20.25
CA PHE A 210 3.08 -15.22 -20.25
C PHE A 210 3.79 -15.67 -18.97
N LEU A 211 4.88 -15.00 -18.58
CA LEU A 211 5.61 -15.28 -17.34
C LEU A 211 4.71 -15.17 -16.10
N TYR A 212 3.88 -14.13 -16.01
CA TYR A 212 2.96 -13.97 -14.89
C TYR A 212 1.84 -15.00 -14.90
N LYS A 213 1.33 -15.40 -16.06
CA LYS A 213 0.37 -16.52 -16.16
C LYS A 213 1.00 -17.83 -15.71
N TYR A 214 2.23 -18.13 -16.13
CA TYR A 214 2.98 -19.30 -15.66
C TYR A 214 3.16 -19.29 -14.13
N ARG A 215 3.65 -18.17 -13.56
CA ARG A 215 3.80 -18.01 -12.10
C ARG A 215 2.47 -18.16 -11.36
N SER A 216 1.40 -17.60 -11.91
CA SER A 216 0.04 -17.71 -11.37
C SER A 216 -0.45 -19.17 -11.35
N VAL A 217 -0.24 -19.92 -12.43
CA VAL A 217 -0.62 -21.35 -12.50
C VAL A 217 0.18 -22.14 -11.47
N ARG A 218 1.49 -21.94 -11.40
CA ARG A 218 2.35 -22.62 -10.42
C ARG A 218 1.92 -22.33 -8.98
N ALA A 219 1.66 -21.07 -8.64
CA ALA A 219 1.20 -20.68 -7.30
C ALA A 219 -0.17 -21.31 -6.96
N ARG A 220 -1.09 -21.34 -7.93
CA ARG A 220 -2.40 -21.98 -7.77
C ARG A 220 -2.28 -23.48 -7.52
N ILE A 221 -1.41 -24.18 -8.26
CA ILE A 221 -1.15 -25.62 -8.06
C ILE A 221 -0.57 -25.86 -6.67
N ASN A 222 0.46 -25.11 -6.27
CA ASN A 222 1.06 -25.24 -4.94
C ASN A 222 0.02 -25.06 -3.83
N HIS A 223 -0.83 -24.05 -3.95
CA HIS A 223 -1.91 -23.81 -3.00
C HIS A 223 -2.95 -24.95 -2.99
N ALA A 224 -3.34 -25.46 -4.16
CA ALA A 224 -4.28 -26.59 -4.26
C ALA A 224 -3.71 -27.89 -3.66
N ILE A 225 -2.39 -28.11 -3.72
CA ILE A 225 -1.72 -29.26 -3.12
C ILE A 225 -1.63 -29.10 -1.59
N GLN A 226 -1.34 -27.89 -1.10
CA GLN A 226 -1.18 -27.61 0.34
C GLN A 226 -2.50 -27.59 1.15
N ARG A 227 -3.64 -27.90 0.51
CA ARG A 227 -5.01 -27.93 1.05
C ARG A 227 -5.12 -27.51 2.52
N SER A 228 -5.13 -26.20 2.71
CA SER A 228 -5.74 -25.58 3.88
C SER A 228 -6.71 -24.56 3.29
N GLY A 229 -8.02 -24.81 3.43
CA GLY A 229 -9.01 -23.75 3.19
C GLY A 229 -8.74 -22.55 4.10
N PRO A 230 -9.55 -21.49 4.04
CA PRO A 230 -9.42 -20.36 4.94
C PRO A 230 -9.36 -20.87 6.39
N ASN A 231 -8.18 -20.80 7.01
CA ASN A 231 -8.00 -21.21 8.39
C ASN A 231 -8.43 -20.03 9.25
N PRO A 232 -9.49 -20.14 10.07
CA PRO A 232 -9.98 -19.01 10.87
C PRO A 232 -8.91 -18.38 11.75
N ARG A 233 -7.93 -19.17 12.22
CA ARG A 233 -6.77 -18.64 12.98
C ARG A 233 -5.85 -17.80 12.10
N VAL A 234 -5.57 -18.22 10.87
CA VAL A 234 -4.76 -17.46 9.91
C VAL A 234 -5.50 -16.21 9.46
N GLN A 235 -6.81 -16.27 9.24
CA GLN A 235 -7.60 -15.09 8.93
C GLN A 235 -7.62 -14.08 10.08
N SER A 236 -7.84 -14.54 11.32
CA SER A 236 -7.74 -13.68 12.51
C SER A 236 -6.33 -13.11 12.66
N LEU A 237 -5.29 -13.85 12.32
CA LEU A 237 -3.92 -13.34 12.36
C LEU A 237 -3.64 -12.27 11.29
N LEU A 238 -4.06 -12.53 10.06
CA LEU A 238 -3.78 -11.69 8.89
C LEU A 238 -4.66 -10.46 8.83
N VAL A 239 -5.85 -10.52 9.41
CA VAL A 239 -6.78 -9.38 9.45
C VAL A 239 -6.67 -8.72 10.82
N GLY A 240 -6.75 -9.48 11.91
CA GLY A 240 -6.53 -8.99 13.29
C GLY A 240 -7.67 -8.14 13.84
N ASP A 241 -7.92 -8.26 15.14
CA ASP A 241 -8.84 -7.43 15.93
C ASP A 241 -8.20 -6.11 16.41
N TYR A 242 -7.26 -5.57 15.63
CA TYR A 242 -6.73 -4.25 15.92
C TYR A 242 -7.86 -3.23 15.73
N ALA A 243 -8.02 -2.34 16.72
CA ALA A 243 -8.92 -1.21 16.59
C ALA A 243 -8.66 -0.47 15.28
N VAL A 244 -9.74 0.05 14.74
CA VAL A 244 -9.73 0.99 13.63
C VAL A 244 -9.48 2.37 14.19
#